data_AF-A0A1G3R0H9-F1
#
_entry.id   AF-A0A1G3R0H9-F1
#
_cell.length_a   1.000
_cell.length_b   1.000
_cell.length_c   1.000
_cell.angle_alpha   90.00
_cell.angle_beta   90.00
_cell.angle_gamma   90.00
#
_symmetry.space_group_name_H-M   'P 1'
#
loop_
_entity.id
_entity.type
_entity.pdbx_description
1 polymer ?
#
loop_
_entity_poly.entity_id
_entity_poly.type
_entity_poly.pdbx_seq_one_letter_code
_entity_poly.pdbx_strand_id
1 'polypeptide(L)'
;MKFFVELFWQLIGTKIETSVALFKLDAAITYLNIIKGTRRMAILFCLMALAVALFACGLLLIPVALCLFMPWTPEIRVIVAASFGSAYILIPLIVVMASFSQKRWMRTSRADKLLNAALKG
;
A
#
# COMPACT_ATOMS: atom_id res chain seq x y z
N MET A 1 59.42 3.00 6.97
CA MET A 1 58.31 3.82 7.51
C MET A 1 57.21 4.08 6.47
N LYS A 2 57.51 4.52 5.24
CA LYS A 2 56.52 4.72 4.17
C LYS A 2 55.65 3.49 3.84
N PHE A 3 56.27 2.31 3.76
CA PHE A 3 55.57 1.05 3.46
C PHE A 3 54.50 0.68 4.49
N PHE A 4 54.72 1.01 5.77
CA PHE A 4 53.78 0.72 6.85
C PHE A 4 52.56 1.65 6.79
N VAL A 5 52.75 2.89 6.32
CA VAL A 5 51.69 3.89 6.17
C VAL A 5 50.78 3.55 4.98
N GLU A 6 51.35 3.09 3.87
CA GLU A 6 50.55 2.63 2.71
C GLU A 6 49.73 1.38 3.03
N LEU A 7 50.32 0.41 3.73
CA LEU A 7 49.62 -0.81 4.14
C LEU A 7 48.45 -0.50 5.09
N PHE A 8 48.65 0.45 6.00
CA PHE A 8 47.63 0.91 6.93
C PHE A 8 46.47 1.62 6.21
N TRP A 9 46.78 2.47 5.21
CA TRP A 9 45.77 3.13 4.39
C TRP A 9 44.95 2.15 3.53
N GLN A 10 45.59 1.11 2.96
CA GLN A 10 44.87 0.07 2.20
C GLN A 10 43.91 -0.75 3.08
N LEU A 11 44.34 -1.13 4.27
CA LEU A 11 43.51 -1.90 5.22
C LEU A 11 42.32 -1.10 5.75
N ILE A 12 42.51 0.20 5.98
CA ILE A 12 41.43 1.11 6.36
C ILE A 12 40.45 1.33 5.21
N GLY A 13 40.94 1.58 4.00
CA GLY A 13 40.09 1.78 2.82
C GLY A 13 39.17 0.59 2.56
N THR A 14 39.72 -0.62 2.56
CA THR A 14 38.94 -1.85 2.33
C THR A 14 37.88 -2.10 3.40
N LYS A 15 38.20 -1.91 4.69
CA LYS A 15 37.21 -2.05 5.78
C LYS A 15 36.10 -1.00 5.73
N ILE A 16 36.42 0.23 5.34
CA ILE A 16 35.43 1.29 5.18
C ILE A 16 34.48 0.93 4.03
N GLU A 17 35.00 0.47 2.89
CA GLU A 17 34.18 0.07 1.74
C GLU A 17 33.24 -1.09 2.09
N THR A 18 33.72 -2.11 2.81
CA THR A 18 32.85 -3.23 3.23
C THR A 18 31.78 -2.78 4.22
N SER A 19 32.13 -1.89 5.15
CA SER A 19 31.18 -1.36 6.14
C SER A 19 30.11 -0.48 5.48
N VAL A 20 30.49 0.32 4.49
CA VAL A 20 29.55 1.15 3.71
C VAL A 20 28.63 0.27 2.87
N ALA A 21 29.14 -0.80 2.26
CA ALA A 21 28.33 -1.75 1.50
C ALA A 21 27.30 -2.47 2.39
N LEU A 22 27.73 -2.93 3.57
CA LEU A 22 26.82 -3.52 4.57
C LEU A 22 25.75 -2.53 5.03
N PHE A 23 26.13 -1.28 5.28
CA PHE A 23 25.20 -0.23 5.68
C PHE A 23 24.16 0.08 4.59
N LYS A 24 24.55 0.10 3.32
CA LYS A 24 23.62 0.25 2.18
C LYS A 24 22.64 -0.91 2.09
N LEU A 25 23.11 -2.14 2.30
CA LEU A 25 22.27 -3.34 2.31
C LEU A 25 21.26 -3.31 3.46
N ASP A 26 21.69 -2.97 4.66
CA ASP A 26 20.83 -2.90 5.84
C ASP A 26 19.77 -1.78 5.71
N ALA A 27 20.16 -0.64 5.13
CA ALA A 27 19.23 0.42 4.77
C ALA A 27 18.19 -0.04 3.73
N ALA A 28 18.60 -0.81 2.72
CA ALA A 28 17.69 -1.35 1.72
C ALA A 28 16.70 -2.37 2.31
N ILE A 29 17.17 -3.25 3.21
CA ILE A 29 16.33 -4.22 3.93
C ILE A 29 15.31 -3.49 4.81
N THR A 30 15.77 -2.48 5.56
CA THR A 30 14.92 -1.65 6.42
C THR A 30 13.84 -0.94 5.60
N TYR A 31 14.21 -0.37 4.45
CA TYR A 31 13.27 0.28 3.54
C TYR A 31 12.22 -0.68 2.97
N LEU A 32 12.62 -1.90 2.59
CA LEU A 32 11.69 -2.95 2.16
C LEU A 32 10.73 -3.36 3.28
N ASN A 33 11.21 -3.46 4.52
CA ASN A 33 10.37 -3.78 5.66
C ASN A 33 9.33 -2.68 5.95
N ILE A 34 9.70 -1.41 5.79
CA ILE A 34 8.76 -0.29 5.90
C ILE A 34 7.68 -0.37 4.82
N ILE A 35 8.04 -0.67 3.57
CA ILE A 35 7.06 -0.83 2.48
C ILE A 35 6.12 -2.01 2.73
N LYS A 36 6.66 -3.15 3.18
CA LYS A 36 5.85 -4.32 3.55
C LYS A 36 4.90 -4.00 4.71
N GLY A 37 5.39 -3.28 5.73
CA GLY A 37 4.58 -2.83 6.86
C GLY A 37 3.46 -1.88 6.41
N THR A 38 3.80 -0.89 5.58
CA THR A 38 2.85 0.09 5.03
C THR A 38 1.78 -0.60 4.18
N ARG A 39 2.14 -1.58 3.36
CA ARG A 39 1.19 -2.40 2.60
C ARG A 39 0.22 -3.13 3.53
N ARG A 40 0.72 -3.71 4.62
CA ARG A 40 -0.13 -4.43 5.60
C ARG A 40 -1.12 -3.49 6.27
N MET A 41 -0.68 -2.29 6.64
CA MET A 41 -1.54 -1.24 7.19
C MET A 41 -2.58 -0.76 6.18
N ALA A 42 -2.19 -0.57 4.92
CA ALA A 42 -3.12 -0.18 3.85
C ALA A 42 -4.20 -1.24 3.59
N ILE A 43 -3.83 -2.53 3.60
CA ILE A 43 -4.78 -3.64 3.48
C ILE A 43 -5.74 -3.68 4.68
N LEU A 44 -5.23 -3.52 5.90
CA LEU A 44 -6.06 -3.44 7.11
C LEU A 44 -7.02 -2.25 7.06
N PHE A 45 -6.55 -1.10 6.60
CA PHE A 45 -7.39 0.08 6.42
C PHE A 45 -8.48 -0.15 5.37
N CYS A 46 -8.17 -0.81 4.24
CA CYS A 46 -9.16 -1.23 3.25
C CYS A 46 -10.19 -2.20 3.85
N LEU A 47 -9.75 -3.20 4.61
CA LEU A 47 -10.64 -4.16 5.28
C LEU A 47 -11.57 -3.45 6.28
N MET A 48 -11.03 -2.50 7.05
CA MET A 48 -11.81 -1.71 7.99
C MET A 48 -12.82 -0.82 7.28
N ALA A 49 -12.43 -0.14 6.20
CA ALA A 49 -13.34 0.64 5.37
C ALA A 49 -14.45 -0.24 4.75
N LEU A 50 -14.11 -1.44 4.27
CA LEU A 50 -15.07 -2.40 3.75
C LEU A 50 -16.03 -2.92 4.84
N ALA A 51 -15.53 -3.17 6.05
CA ALA A 51 -16.35 -3.56 7.19
C ALA A 51 -17.31 -2.45 7.62
N VAL A 52 -16.83 -1.20 7.67
CA VAL A 52 -17.69 -0.02 7.93
C VAL A 52 -18.72 0.14 6.83
N ALA A 53 -18.33 -0.06 5.57
CA ALA A 53 -19.27 -0.05 4.45
C ALA A 53 -20.32 -1.17 4.61
N LEU A 54 -19.95 -2.39 4.93
CA LEU A 54 -20.91 -3.48 5.18
C LEU A 54 -21.87 -3.16 6.34
N PHE A 55 -21.36 -2.56 7.42
CA PHE A 55 -22.18 -2.09 8.54
C PHE A 55 -23.15 -0.99 8.11
N ALA A 56 -22.68 -0.02 7.33
CA ALA A 56 -23.51 1.03 6.77
C ALA A 56 -24.51 0.48 5.74
N CYS A 57 -24.25 -0.63 5.06
CA CYS A 57 -25.22 -1.37 4.25
C CYS A 57 -26.39 -1.88 5.10
N GLY A 58 -26.10 -2.40 6.30
CA GLY A 58 -27.11 -2.75 7.31
C GLY A 58 -27.96 -1.56 7.73
N LEU A 59 -27.36 -0.37 7.80
CA LEU A 59 -28.07 0.89 8.08
C LEU A 59 -28.81 1.45 6.86
N LEU A 60 -28.33 1.22 5.63
CA LEU A 60 -28.94 1.64 4.37
C LEU A 60 -30.22 0.87 4.04
N LEU A 61 -30.40 -0.32 4.62
CA LEU A 61 -31.69 -1.01 4.66
C LEU A 61 -32.79 -0.13 5.26
N ILE A 62 -32.48 0.82 6.14
CA ILE A 62 -33.45 1.75 6.74
C ILE A 62 -34.00 2.75 5.68
N PRO A 63 -33.16 3.52 4.93
CA PRO A 63 -33.64 4.35 3.83
C PRO A 63 -34.26 3.55 2.68
N VAL A 64 -33.76 2.35 2.38
CA VAL A 64 -34.37 1.48 1.35
C VAL A 64 -35.75 0.99 1.80
N ALA A 65 -35.90 0.60 3.07
CA ALA A 65 -37.19 0.26 3.67
C ALA A 65 -38.14 1.47 3.66
N LEU A 66 -37.66 2.66 4.02
CA LEU A 66 -38.42 3.91 3.92
C LEU A 66 -38.87 4.21 2.48
N CYS A 67 -38.00 4.00 1.48
CA CYS A 67 -38.35 4.15 0.06
C CYS A 67 -39.37 3.10 -0.41
N LEU A 68 -39.33 1.88 0.14
CA LEU A 68 -40.32 0.83 -0.13
C LEU A 68 -41.69 1.15 0.46
N PHE A 69 -41.74 1.86 1.59
CA PHE A 69 -42.99 2.33 2.20
C PHE A 69 -43.50 3.66 1.62
N MET A 70 -42.67 4.41 0.89
CA MET A 70 -43.10 5.60 0.16
C MET A 70 -43.93 5.24 -1.08
N PRO A 71 -44.98 6.02 -1.44
CA PRO A 71 -45.89 5.71 -2.55
C PRO A 71 -45.27 6.09 -3.90
N TRP A 72 -44.08 5.56 -4.19
CA TRP A 72 -43.39 5.74 -5.45
C TRP A 72 -43.78 4.66 -6.44
N THR A 73 -43.70 5.00 -7.73
CA THR A 73 -43.84 4.02 -8.81
C THR A 73 -42.72 2.98 -8.71
N PRO A 74 -43.03 1.69 -9.01
CA PRO A 74 -42.08 0.59 -8.84
C PRO A 74 -40.78 0.78 -9.64
N GLU A 75 -40.84 1.45 -10.79
CA GLU A 75 -39.70 1.78 -11.63
C GLU A 75 -38.66 2.66 -10.90
N ILE A 76 -39.11 3.70 -10.21
CA ILE A 76 -38.24 4.64 -9.49
C ILE A 76 -37.53 3.94 -8.32
N ARG A 77 -38.21 3.02 -7.63
CA ARG A 77 -37.60 2.26 -6.53
C ARG A 77 -36.43 1.42 -6.99
N VAL A 78 -36.57 0.75 -8.12
CA VAL A 78 -35.53 -0.12 -8.68
C VAL A 78 -34.31 0.70 -9.09
N ILE A 79 -34.52 1.85 -9.74
CA ILE A 79 -33.44 2.73 -10.18
C ILE A 79 -32.66 3.25 -8.97
N VAL A 80 -33.34 3.75 -7.94
CA VAL A 80 -32.69 4.27 -6.74
C VAL A 80 -31.91 3.17 -6.02
N ALA A 81 -32.50 2.00 -5.81
CA ALA A 81 -31.83 0.87 -5.18
C ALA A 81 -30.58 0.40 -5.96
N ALA A 82 -30.68 0.32 -7.30
CA ALA A 82 -29.57 -0.06 -8.17
C ALA A 82 -28.44 1.00 -8.17
N SER A 83 -28.79 2.28 -8.10
CA SER A 83 -27.83 3.40 -8.02
C SER A 83 -27.00 3.32 -6.74
N PHE A 84 -27.66 3.16 -5.60
CA PHE A 84 -26.98 3.01 -4.32
C PHE A 84 -26.15 1.73 -4.27
N GLY A 85 -26.71 0.60 -4.70
CA GLY A 85 -25.99 -0.68 -4.71
C GLY A 85 -24.75 -0.68 -5.60
N SER A 86 -24.82 -0.09 -6.78
CA SER A 86 -23.70 -0.05 -7.74
C SER A 86 -22.55 0.82 -7.25
N ALA A 87 -22.81 2.04 -6.79
CA ALA A 87 -21.80 2.90 -6.18
C ALA A 87 -21.11 2.21 -4.99
N TYR A 88 -21.88 1.44 -4.22
CA TYR A 88 -21.39 0.72 -3.06
C TYR A 88 -20.45 -0.43 -3.36
N ILE A 89 -20.62 -1.10 -4.52
CA ILE A 89 -19.75 -2.20 -4.91
C ILE A 89 -18.53 -1.66 -5.65
N LEU A 90 -18.75 -0.72 -6.58
CA LEU A 90 -17.69 -0.25 -7.48
C LEU A 90 -16.61 0.54 -6.74
N ILE A 91 -16.97 1.41 -5.80
CA ILE A 91 -16.00 2.25 -5.07
C ILE A 91 -15.01 1.39 -4.26
N PRO A 92 -15.45 0.51 -3.33
CA PRO A 92 -14.53 -0.33 -2.58
C PRO A 92 -13.78 -1.34 -3.46
N LEU A 93 -14.38 -1.84 -4.55
CA LEU A 93 -13.70 -2.73 -5.49
C LEU A 93 -12.48 -2.04 -6.13
N ILE A 94 -12.65 -0.79 -6.58
CA ILE A 94 -11.55 0.01 -7.16
C ILE A 94 -10.46 0.26 -6.11
N VAL A 95 -10.84 0.58 -4.88
CA VAL A 95 -9.90 0.83 -3.77
C VAL A 95 -9.11 -0.44 -3.41
N VAL A 96 -9.75 -1.60 -3.33
CA VAL A 96 -9.09 -2.89 -3.08
C VAL A 96 -8.14 -3.25 -4.22
N MET A 97 -8.57 -3.11 -5.48
CA MET A 97 -7.71 -3.37 -6.64
C MET A 97 -6.46 -2.47 -6.65
N ALA A 98 -6.62 -1.19 -6.28
CA ALA A 98 -5.50 -0.26 -6.19
C ALA A 98 -4.52 -0.65 -5.06
N SER A 99 -5.06 -1.03 -3.89
CA SER A 99 -4.25 -1.38 -2.71
C SER A 99 -3.50 -2.70 -2.84
N PHE A 100 -4.01 -3.67 -3.60
CA PHE A 100 -3.38 -4.99 -3.76
C PHE A 100 -2.21 -5.01 -4.76
N SER A 101 -2.04 -3.98 -5.60
CA SER A 101 -1.02 -3.99 -6.66
C SER A 101 0.39 -3.70 -6.12
N GLN A 102 1.15 -4.78 -5.85
CA GLN A 102 2.53 -4.71 -5.36
C GLN A 102 3.49 -3.95 -6.29
N LYS A 103 3.34 -4.12 -7.62
CA LYS A 103 4.09 -3.36 -8.63
C LYS A 103 3.81 -1.85 -8.55
N ARG A 104 2.59 -1.46 -8.23
CA ARG A 104 2.21 -0.05 -8.10
C ARG A 104 2.84 0.57 -6.86
N TRP A 105 2.82 -0.13 -5.73
CA TRP A 105 3.49 0.30 -4.51
C TRP A 105 5.00 0.46 -4.67
N MET A 106 5.67 -0.49 -5.33
CA MET A 106 7.10 -0.40 -5.62
C MET A 106 7.45 0.75 -6.58
N ARG A 107 6.60 0.98 -7.60
CA ARG A 107 6.77 2.09 -8.56
C ARG A 107 6.51 3.46 -7.92
N THR A 108 5.50 3.59 -7.06
CA THR A 108 5.15 4.84 -6.37
C THR A 108 6.19 5.20 -5.31
N SER A 109 6.66 4.23 -4.53
CA SER A 109 7.72 4.44 -3.53
C SER A 109 9.12 4.60 -4.14
N ARG A 110 9.28 4.38 -5.46
CA ARG A 110 10.57 4.35 -6.17
C ARG A 110 11.57 3.35 -5.56
N ALA A 111 11.08 2.37 -4.80
CA ALA A 111 11.91 1.34 -4.17
C ALA A 111 12.73 0.55 -5.22
N ASP A 112 12.19 0.39 -6.43
CA ASP A 112 12.89 -0.21 -7.57
C ASP A 112 14.21 0.50 -7.91
N LYS A 113 14.28 1.83 -7.72
CA LYS A 113 15.51 2.61 -7.98
C LYS A 113 16.53 2.46 -6.86
N LEU A 114 16.07 2.42 -5.62
CA LEU A 114 16.92 2.19 -4.44
C LEU A 114 17.53 0.78 -4.46
N LEU A 115 16.75 -0.23 -4.83
CA LEU A 115 17.23 -1.60 -4.93
C LEU A 115 18.26 -1.77 -6.06
N ASN A 116 18.00 -1.15 -7.22
CA ASN A 116 18.96 -1.16 -8.33
C ASN A 116 20.24 -0.36 -8.03
N ALA A 117 20.16 0.71 -7.23
CA ALA A 117 21.33 1.46 -6.80
C ALA A 117 22.16 0.70 -5.75
N ALA A 118 21.49 -0.02 -4.83
CA ALA A 118 22.15 -0.86 -3.82
C ALA A 118 22.78 -2.13 -4.41
N LEU A 119 22.27 -2.65 -5.52
CA LEU A 119 22.84 -3.83 -6.22
C LEU A 119 23.96 -3.48 -7.22
N LYS A 120 24.07 -2.23 -7.65
CA LYS A 120 25.07 -1.78 -8.63
C LYS A 120 26.30 -1.10 -8.03
N GLY A 121 26.30 -0.80 -6.74
CA GLY A 121 27.40 -0.12 -6.04
C GLY A 121 27.85 -0.86 -4.80
#